data_AF-A0A022MDC7-F1
#
_entry.id   AF-A0A022MDC7-F1
#
_cell.length_a   1.000
_cell.length_b   1.000
_cell.length_c   1.000
_cell.angle_alpha   90.00
_cell.angle_beta   90.00
_cell.angle_gamma   90.00
#
_symmetry.space_group_name_H-M   'P 1'
#
loop_
_entity.id
_entity.type
_entity.pdbx_description
1 polymer ?
#
loop_
_entity_poly.entity_id
_entity_poly.type
_entity_poly.pdbx_seq_one_letter_code
_entity_poly.pdbx_strand_id
1 'polypeptide(L)'
;MQALRLLSRTEGIIPAIESAHALAGALEVGRELGPDGLLVVNLSGRGDKDMDTAARYFGLYDADAEVAADAADTAEIEGDAK
;
A
#
# COMPACT_ATOMS: atom_id res chain seq x y z
N MET A 1 -7.57 -3.10 0.82
CA MET A 1 -6.11 -3.36 0.68
C MET A 1 -5.75 -4.70 0.05
N GLN A 2 -6.61 -5.74 0.08
CA GLN A 2 -6.25 -7.04 -0.53
C GLN A 2 -6.01 -6.95 -2.05
N ALA A 3 -6.83 -6.22 -2.80
CA ALA A 3 -6.65 -6.05 -4.25
C ALA A 3 -5.32 -5.36 -4.61
N LEU A 4 -4.89 -4.37 -3.82
CA LEU A 4 -3.57 -3.74 -3.96
C LEU A 4 -2.46 -4.78 -3.81
N ARG A 5 -2.49 -5.57 -2.73
CA ARG A 5 -1.50 -6.62 -2.48
C ARG A 5 -1.51 -7.68 -3.57
N LEU A 6 -2.69 -8.07 -4.03
CA LEU A 6 -2.84 -9.08 -5.07
C LEU A 6 -2.16 -8.63 -6.36
N LEU A 7 -2.53 -7.46 -6.89
CA LEU A 7 -1.94 -6.94 -8.13
C LEU A 7 -0.43 -6.73 -7.99
N SER A 8 0.03 -6.22 -6.85
CA SER A 8 1.46 -6.02 -6.59
C SER A 8 2.24 -7.33 -6.60
N ARG A 9 1.64 -8.42 -6.11
CA ARG A 9 2.32 -9.72 -6.01
C ARG A 9 2.21 -10.57 -7.27
N THR A 10 1.14 -10.43 -8.05
CA THR A 10 0.93 -11.24 -9.26
C THR A 10 1.48 -10.56 -10.50
N GLU A 11 1.30 -9.25 -10.63
CA GLU A 11 1.66 -8.49 -11.84
C GLU A 11 2.83 -7.52 -11.64
N GLY A 12 3.32 -7.34 -10.41
CA GLY A 12 4.40 -6.40 -10.11
C GLY A 12 4.02 -4.92 -10.25
N ILE A 13 2.72 -4.63 -10.28
CA ILE A 13 2.19 -3.26 -10.37
C ILE A 13 1.69 -2.85 -9.00
N ILE A 14 2.23 -1.75 -8.45
CA ILE A 14 1.74 -1.16 -7.20
C ILE A 14 0.69 -0.09 -7.56
N PRO A 15 -0.61 -0.38 -7.41
CA PRO A 15 -1.67 0.56 -7.77
C PRO A 15 -1.83 1.63 -6.69
N ALA A 16 -2.36 2.81 -7.07
CA ALA A 16 -2.93 3.73 -6.10
C ALA A 16 -4.03 3.05 -5.27
N ILE A 17 -4.19 3.44 -4.01
CA ILE A 17 -5.24 2.88 -3.13
C ILE A 17 -6.63 3.11 -3.76
N GLU A 18 -6.83 4.24 -4.42
CA GLU A 18 -8.07 4.54 -5.14
C GLU A 18 -8.30 3.55 -6.30
N SER A 19 -7.26 3.23 -7.09
CA SER A 19 -7.35 2.23 -8.15
C SER A 19 -7.59 0.82 -7.61
N ALA A 20 -7.06 0.50 -6.42
CA ALA A 20 -7.31 -0.78 -5.76
C ALA A 20 -8.78 -1.00 -5.39
N HIS A 21 -9.58 0.05 -5.23
CA HIS A 21 -11.03 -0.09 -5.05
C HIS A 21 -11.72 -0.63 -6.32
N ALA A 22 -11.34 -0.11 -7.49
CA ALA A 22 -11.86 -0.61 -8.76
C ALA A 22 -11.45 -2.07 -9.00
N LEU A 23 -10.21 -2.44 -8.65
CA LEU A 23 -9.73 -3.82 -8.75
C LEU A 23 -10.47 -4.77 -7.82
N ALA A 24 -10.83 -4.33 -6.60
CA ALA A 24 -11.62 -5.16 -5.69
C ALA A 24 -12.99 -5.51 -6.29
N GLY A 25 -13.71 -4.52 -6.85
CA GLY A 25 -14.97 -4.76 -7.55
C GLY A 25 -14.78 -5.58 -8.84
N ALA A 26 -13.69 -5.37 -9.56
CA ALA A 26 -13.38 -6.13 -10.76
C ALA A 26 -13.22 -7.64 -10.50
N LEU A 27 -12.69 -8.03 -9.34
CA LEU A 27 -12.59 -9.44 -8.96
C LEU A 27 -13.96 -10.07 -8.69
N GLU A 28 -14.93 -9.30 -8.19
CA GLU A 28 -16.31 -9.77 -7.99
C GLU A 28 -17.01 -9.91 -9.34
N VAL A 29 -17.01 -8.85 -10.15
CA VAL A 29 -17.62 -8.83 -11.48
C VAL A 29 -17.00 -9.89 -12.39
N GLY A 30 -15.67 -10.06 -12.36
CA GLY A 30 -14.99 -11.07 -13.16
C GLY A 30 -15.42 -12.51 -12.83
N ARG A 31 -15.77 -12.79 -11.56
CA ARG A 31 -16.30 -14.10 -11.16
C ARG A 31 -17.72 -14.33 -11.68
N GLU A 32 -18.53 -13.28 -11.76
CA GLU A 32 -19.89 -13.34 -12.32
C GLU A 32 -19.88 -13.52 -13.85
N LEU A 33 -18.96 -12.85 -14.55
CA LEU A 33 -18.80 -12.98 -16.00
C LEU A 33 -18.28 -14.35 -16.42
N GLY A 34 -17.53 -15.03 -15.54
CA GLY A 34 -16.93 -16.33 -15.82
C GLY A 34 -15.61 -16.24 -16.60
N PRO A 35 -15.02 -17.39 -16.98
CA PRO A 35 -13.66 -17.47 -17.51
C PRO A 35 -13.44 -16.75 -18.84
N ASP A 36 -14.48 -16.61 -19.66
CA ASP A 36 -14.45 -15.92 -20.96
C ASP A 36 -14.89 -14.44 -20.86
N GLY A 37 -15.14 -13.95 -19.65
CA GLY A 37 -15.54 -12.57 -19.38
C GLY A 37 -14.46 -11.57 -19.75
N LEU A 38 -14.84 -10.49 -20.45
CA LEU A 38 -13.94 -9.37 -20.78
C LEU A 38 -14.30 -8.15 -19.91
N LEU A 39 -13.34 -7.68 -19.13
CA LEU A 39 -13.47 -6.49 -18.28
C LEU A 39 -12.30 -5.54 -18.52
N VAL A 40 -12.61 -4.25 -18.72
CA VAL A 40 -11.61 -3.19 -18.78
C VAL A 40 -11.68 -2.40 -17.48
N VAL A 41 -10.57 -2.33 -16.76
CA VAL A 41 -10.45 -1.60 -15.50
C VAL A 41 -9.53 -0.41 -15.71
N ASN A 42 -9.97 0.78 -15.32
CA ASN A 42 -9.11 1.95 -15.34
C ASN A 42 -8.16 1.92 -14.14
N LEU A 43 -6.86 1.71 -14.41
CA LEU A 43 -5.81 1.85 -13.40
C LEU A 43 -5.35 3.31 -13.34
N SER A 44 -6.15 4.12 -12.65
CA SER A 44 -6.04 5.59 -12.68
C SER A 44 -4.71 6.16 -12.17
N GLY A 45 -3.94 5.42 -11.38
CA GLY A 45 -2.65 5.89 -10.88
C GLY A 45 -1.80 4.80 -10.25
N ARG A 46 -0.53 5.16 -10.02
CA ARG A 46 0.47 4.34 -9.31
C ARG A 46 0.47 4.63 -7.80
N GLY A 47 0.92 3.66 -7.02
CA GLY A 47 0.80 3.67 -5.55
C GLY A 47 1.96 4.29 -4.78
N ASP A 48 2.93 4.97 -5.43
CA ASP A 48 4.09 5.55 -4.71
C ASP A 48 3.68 6.44 -3.53
N LYS A 49 2.64 7.29 -3.73
CA LYS A 49 2.12 8.18 -2.68
C LYS A 49 1.51 7.43 -1.48
N ASP A 50 1.14 6.18 -1.69
CA ASP A 50 0.37 5.37 -0.75
C ASP A 50 1.26 4.35 -0.01
N MET A 51 2.57 4.30 -0.29
CA MET A 51 3.46 3.27 0.21
C MET A 51 3.59 3.25 1.73
N ASP A 52 3.64 4.42 2.39
CA ASP A 52 3.68 4.49 3.86
C ASP A 52 2.40 3.88 4.47
N THR A 53 1.24 4.34 4.00
CA THR A 53 -0.07 3.80 4.40
C THR A 53 -0.15 2.28 4.18
N ALA A 54 0.28 1.81 3.00
CA ALA A 54 0.25 0.40 2.66
C ALA A 54 1.19 -0.43 3.54
N ALA A 55 2.42 0.05 3.76
CA ALA A 55 3.41 -0.65 4.54
C ALA A 55 3.02 -0.75 6.02
N ARG A 56 2.49 0.33 6.61
CA ARG A 56 1.91 0.31 7.95
C ARG A 56 0.72 -0.65 8.04
N TYR A 57 -0.19 -0.62 7.06
CA TYR A 57 -1.36 -1.52 7.03
C TYR A 57 -0.95 -3.00 6.96
N PHE A 58 0.12 -3.33 6.23
CA PHE A 58 0.61 -4.70 6.10
C PHE A 58 1.64 -5.11 7.16
N GLY A 59 2.01 -4.21 8.09
CA GLY A 59 3.03 -4.47 9.09
C GLY A 59 4.40 -4.76 8.49
N LEU A 60 4.78 -4.04 7.44
CA LEU A 60 6.08 -4.20 6.78
C LEU A 60 7.22 -3.48 7.51
N TYR A 61 6.91 -2.49 8.34
CA TYR A 61 7.82 -1.87 9.31
C TYR A 61 7.02 -1.22 10.46
N ASP A 62 7.68 -1.06 11.61
CA ASP A 62 7.13 -0.38 12.78
C ASP A 62 7.49 1.11 12.74
N ALA A 63 6.68 1.90 12.01
CA ALA A 63 6.86 3.35 11.89
C ALA A 63 6.89 4.05 13.27
N ASP A 64 6.12 3.55 14.24
CA ASP A 64 6.06 4.14 15.57
C ASP A 64 7.30 3.82 16.41
N ALA A 65 7.98 2.70 16.13
CA ALA A 65 9.24 2.35 16.78
C ALA A 65 10.42 3.16 16.20
N GLU A 66 10.45 3.39 14.88
CA GLU A 66 11.47 4.22 14.24
C GLU A 66 11.33 5.70 14.61
N VAL A 67 10.11 6.25 14.61
CA VAL A 67 9.89 7.65 15.04
C VAL A 67 10.23 7.85 16.53
N ALA A 68 9.96 6.85 17.38
CA ALA A 68 10.35 6.89 18.78
C ALA A 68 11.88 6.80 18.96
N ALA A 69 12.55 5.98 18.16
CA ALA A 69 14.01 5.86 18.16
C ALA A 69 14.68 7.15 17.67
N ASP A 70 14.21 7.74 16.57
CA ASP A 70 14.73 9.00 16.04
C ASP A 70 14.53 10.15 17.03
N ALA A 71 13.37 10.21 17.69
CA ALA A 71 13.10 11.22 18.73
C ALA A 71 14.02 11.06 19.95
N ALA A 72 14.34 9.82 20.34
CA ALA A 72 15.29 9.55 21.41
C ALA A 72 16.73 9.96 21.03
N ASP A 73 17.19 9.60 19.83
CA ASP A 73 18.51 9.99 19.30
C ASP A 73 18.68 11.51 19.25
N THR A 74 17.62 12.24 18.87
CA THR A 74 17.67 13.71 18.77
C THR A 74 17.78 14.35 20.16
N ALA A 75 17.09 13.79 21.16
CA ALA A 75 17.13 14.27 22.54
C ALA A 75 18.49 13.99 23.22
N GLU A 76 19.15 12.88 22.88
CA GLU A 76 20.50 12.58 23.36
C GLU A 76 21.55 13.56 22.79
N ILE A 77 21.46 13.91 21.51
CA ILE A 77 22.37 14.88 20.86
C ILE A 77 22.23 16.28 21.48
N GLU A 78 21.02 16.73 21.81
CA GLU A 78 20.79 18.03 22.46
C GLU A 78 21.22 18.05 23.94
N GLY A 79 21.19 16.90 24.62
CA GLY A 79 21.62 16.75 26.01
C GLY A 79 23.13 16.84 26.22
N ASP A 80 23.91 16.30 25.27
CA ASP A 80 25.39 16.30 25.31
C ASP A 80 26.01 17.65 24.89
N ALA A 81 25.22 18.55 24.29
CA ALA A 81 25.66 19.87 23.84
C ALA A 81 25.61 20.96 24.93
N LYS A 82 25.27 20.60 26.18
CA LYS A 82 25.04 21.54 27.30
C LYS A 82 25.98 21.29 28.48
#